data_AF-A0A8H6ZDV6-F1
#
_entry.id   AF-A0A8H6ZDV6-F1
#
_cell.length_a   1.000
_cell.length_b   1.000
_cell.length_c   1.000
_cell.angle_alpha   90.00
_cell.angle_beta   90.00
_cell.angle_gamma   90.00
#
_symmetry.space_group_name_H-M   'P 1'
#
loop_
_entity.id
_entity.type
_entity.pdbx_description
1 polymer ?
#
loop_
_entity_poly.entity_id
_entity_poly.type
_entity_poly.pdbx_seq_one_letter_code
_entity_poly.pdbx_strand_id
1 'polypeptide(L)'
;MHPFLIPSETLLSLINSRQCSFFRDSVRNLLLVHRVAAEEAAIVAACSGIENLFLSAQTSLVVLGIQFDRPLKRLHADLNGIFGSDTIDFTHPVLASLTHLEIFNLPDVEFDLRIWTALTGLPHLTHLAFADEDYLTICGSLLPSWECLQVLVILFHRYFGNLDANRLTEHNVPELADEPRLVLMIIPEDLYDWINGAHTGSGDYWSRAESHIAKQRSGQVNRKSYDLHKVYYHALVRDSYAPDNENLFQED
;
A
#
# COMPACT_ATOMS: atom_id res chain seq x y z
N MET A 1 16.51 11.19 7.76
CA MET A 1 15.46 12.09 8.27
C MET A 1 14.31 11.18 8.63
N HIS A 2 13.97 11.03 9.91
CA HIS A 2 12.88 10.16 10.33
C HIS A 2 11.55 10.79 9.91
N PRO A 3 10.59 10.02 9.36
CA PRO A 3 9.26 10.54 9.12
C PRO A 3 8.68 11.03 10.46
N PHE A 4 8.26 12.29 10.51
CA PHE A 4 7.60 12.85 11.68
C PHE A 4 6.21 12.23 11.78
N LEU A 5 6.07 11.19 12.61
CA LEU A 5 4.77 10.86 13.18
C LEU A 5 4.38 12.02 14.09
N ILE A 6 3.31 12.73 13.74
CA ILE A 6 2.79 13.84 14.54
C ILE A 6 2.09 13.21 15.75
N PRO A 7 2.57 13.40 17.00
CA PRO A 7 1.83 12.96 18.18
C PRO A 7 0.42 13.59 18.18
N SER A 8 -0.59 12.90 18.72
CA SER A 8 -1.99 13.39 18.74
C SER A 8 -2.13 14.79 19.34
N GLU A 9 -1.36 15.12 20.38
CA GLU A 9 -1.30 16.47 20.98
C GLU A 9 -0.79 17.54 19.98
N THR A 10 0.14 17.16 19.11
CA THR A 10 0.65 18.03 18.04
C THR A 10 -0.35 18.16 16.91
N LEU A 11 -1.15 17.13 16.62
CA LEU A 11 -2.25 17.20 15.65
C LEU A 11 -3.28 18.23 16.10
N LEU A 12 -3.76 18.17 17.34
CA LEU A 12 -4.69 19.16 17.90
C LEU A 12 -4.13 20.59 17.88
N SER A 13 -2.83 20.76 18.17
CA SER A 13 -2.16 22.05 18.03
C SER A 13 -2.11 22.53 16.58
N LEU A 14 -1.84 21.63 15.63
CA LEU A 14 -1.85 21.93 14.19
C LEU A 14 -3.24 22.35 13.71
N ILE A 15 -4.28 21.70 14.25
CA ILE A 15 -5.68 21.99 13.97
C ILE A 15 -6.05 23.38 14.47
N ASN A 16 -5.71 23.69 15.72
CA ASN A 16 -6.01 25.00 16.31
C ASN A 16 -5.22 26.15 15.67
N SER A 17 -4.10 25.86 15.02
CA SER A 17 -3.24 26.86 14.39
C SER A 17 -3.52 27.08 12.90
N ARG A 18 -4.38 26.28 12.26
CA ARG A 18 -4.67 26.35 10.82
C ARG A 18 -6.16 26.48 10.55
N GLN A 19 -6.51 27.24 9.50
CA GLN A 19 -7.90 27.34 9.04
C GLN A 19 -8.32 26.06 8.29
N CYS A 20 -9.60 25.70 8.30
CA CYS A 20 -10.10 24.52 7.56
C CYS A 20 -9.74 24.53 6.07
N SER A 21 -9.69 25.71 5.45
CA SER A 21 -9.25 25.88 4.06
C SER A 21 -7.83 25.35 3.81
N PHE A 22 -6.93 25.47 4.79
CA PHE A 22 -5.58 24.93 4.66
C PHE A 22 -5.61 23.41 4.45
N PHE A 23 -6.40 22.69 5.24
CA PHE A 23 -6.50 21.23 5.15
C PHE A 23 -7.06 20.79 3.80
N ARG A 24 -8.15 21.41 3.36
CA ARG A 24 -8.72 21.17 2.03
C ARG A 24 -7.72 21.47 0.90
N ASP A 25 -7.13 22.66 0.94
CA ASP A 25 -6.43 23.21 -0.22
C ASP A 25 -4.97 22.77 -0.28
N SER A 26 -4.36 22.33 0.84
CA SER A 26 -2.92 22.02 0.91
C SER A 26 -2.61 20.55 1.18
N VAL A 27 -3.51 19.78 1.81
CA VAL A 27 -3.26 18.37 2.10
C VAL A 27 -3.53 17.55 0.84
N ARG A 28 -2.51 16.81 0.39
CA ARG A 28 -2.57 15.91 -0.77
C ARG A 28 -2.28 14.46 -0.42
N ASN A 29 -1.47 14.25 0.62
CA ASN A 29 -1.13 12.94 1.15
C ASN A 29 -1.78 12.81 2.52
N LEU A 30 -2.60 11.79 2.72
CA LEU A 30 -3.16 11.48 4.03
C LEU A 30 -2.82 10.03 4.40
N LEU A 31 -2.30 9.87 5.61
CA LEU A 31 -1.89 8.60 6.18
C LEU A 31 -2.67 8.35 7.46
N LEU A 32 -3.55 7.35 7.45
CA LEU A 32 -4.36 6.94 8.60
C LEU A 32 -3.96 5.51 9.00
N VAL A 33 -2.98 5.42 9.89
CA VAL A 33 -2.45 4.13 10.39
C VAL A 33 -3.23 3.57 11.58
N HIS A 34 -3.98 4.42 12.28
CA HIS A 34 -4.74 4.07 13.47
C HIS A 34 -6.20 4.41 13.29
N ARG A 35 -7.04 3.81 14.13
CA ARG A 35 -8.44 4.22 14.25
C ARG A 35 -8.49 5.71 14.59
N VAL A 36 -9.12 6.48 13.72
CA VAL A 36 -9.33 7.91 13.91
C VAL A 36 -10.36 8.12 15.03
N ALA A 37 -10.00 8.94 16.01
CA ALA A 37 -10.90 9.31 17.09
C ALA A 37 -12.03 10.23 16.60
N ALA A 38 -13.12 10.34 17.35
CA ALA A 38 -14.26 11.18 16.96
C ALA A 38 -13.86 12.66 16.81
N GLU A 39 -12.92 13.11 17.64
CA GLU A 39 -12.37 14.46 17.64
C GLU A 39 -11.53 14.76 16.39
N GLU A 40 -10.92 13.72 15.79
CA GLU A 40 -10.07 13.83 14.60
C GLU A 40 -10.87 13.73 13.30
N ALA A 41 -12.05 13.10 13.35
CA ALA A 41 -12.91 12.85 12.18
C ALA A 41 -13.27 14.14 11.43
N ALA A 42 -13.56 15.23 12.14
CA ALA A 42 -13.90 16.51 11.51
C ALA A 42 -12.76 17.09 10.64
N ILE A 43 -11.51 16.85 11.04
CA ILE A 43 -10.33 17.34 10.31
C ILE A 43 -10.05 16.45 9.12
N VAL A 44 -10.13 15.13 9.33
CA VAL A 44 -10.02 14.16 8.26
C VAL A 44 -11.09 14.42 7.18
N ALA A 45 -12.32 14.77 7.57
CA ALA A 45 -13.39 15.18 6.67
C ALA A 45 -13.11 16.53 5.97
N ALA A 46 -12.34 17.44 6.57
CA ALA A 46 -11.95 18.70 5.95
C ALA A 46 -10.85 18.55 4.89
N CYS A 47 -10.13 17.43 4.87
CA CYS A 47 -9.11 17.11 3.88
C CYS A 47 -9.74 16.60 2.56
N SER A 48 -10.63 17.36 1.92
CA SER A 48 -11.31 16.91 0.70
C SER A 48 -10.43 16.91 -0.55
N GLY A 49 -9.27 17.58 -0.51
CA GLY A 49 -8.31 17.67 -1.62
C GLY A 49 -7.26 16.55 -1.68
N ILE A 50 -7.45 15.43 -0.99
CA ILE A 50 -6.50 14.31 -0.96
C ILE A 50 -6.37 13.67 -2.35
N GLU A 51 -5.12 13.34 -2.72
CA GLU A 51 -4.80 12.60 -3.95
C GLU A 51 -4.15 11.24 -3.64
N ASN A 52 -3.44 11.12 -2.52
CA ASN A 52 -2.75 9.91 -2.11
C ASN A 52 -3.21 9.54 -0.69
N LEU A 53 -3.81 8.36 -0.56
CA LEU A 53 -4.46 7.94 0.68
C LEU A 53 -3.93 6.59 1.12
N PHE A 54 -3.53 6.52 2.40
CA PHE A 54 -3.24 5.27 3.09
C PHE A 54 -4.20 5.07 4.24
N LEU A 55 -4.85 3.91 4.30
CA LEU A 55 -5.86 3.53 5.28
C LEU A 55 -5.57 2.16 5.86
N SER A 56 -5.15 2.08 7.12
CA SER A 56 -5.04 0.79 7.80
C SER A 56 -6.39 0.10 7.92
N ALA A 57 -6.38 -1.23 8.08
CA ALA A 57 -7.58 -2.08 8.15
C ALA A 57 -8.56 -1.70 9.28
N GLN A 58 -8.13 -0.88 10.24
CA GLN A 58 -8.96 -0.43 11.36
C GLN A 58 -9.73 0.86 11.06
N THR A 59 -9.59 1.42 9.86
CA THR A 59 -10.14 2.73 9.49
C THR A 59 -11.20 2.59 8.42
N SER A 60 -12.38 3.18 8.65
CA SER A 60 -13.46 3.22 7.66
C SER A 60 -13.74 4.62 7.16
N LEU A 61 -13.66 4.86 5.85
CA LEU A 61 -13.96 6.16 5.25
C LEU A 61 -15.43 6.55 5.38
N VAL A 62 -16.33 5.56 5.32
CA VAL A 62 -17.76 5.76 5.52
C VAL A 62 -18.01 6.37 6.90
N VAL A 63 -17.31 5.87 7.92
CA VAL A 63 -17.41 6.40 9.30
C VAL A 63 -16.84 7.81 9.41
N LEU A 64 -15.81 8.12 8.63
CA LEU A 64 -15.14 9.42 8.66
C LEU A 64 -15.88 10.50 7.89
N GLY A 65 -16.86 10.14 7.05
CA GLY A 65 -17.63 11.10 6.26
C GLY A 65 -16.77 11.94 5.32
N ILE A 66 -15.61 11.43 4.89
CA ILE A 66 -14.73 12.17 3.97
C ILE A 66 -15.45 12.31 2.63
N GLN A 67 -15.60 13.55 2.19
CA GLN A 67 -16.00 13.87 0.83
C GLN A 67 -14.76 14.25 0.05
N PHE A 68 -14.54 13.59 -1.08
CA PHE A 68 -13.40 13.86 -1.95
C PHE A 68 -13.83 14.86 -3.02
N ASP A 69 -13.18 16.02 -3.05
CA ASP A 69 -13.38 17.03 -4.10
C ASP A 69 -12.70 16.62 -5.41
N ARG A 70 -11.80 15.63 -5.34
CA ARG A 70 -10.97 15.14 -6.44
C ARG A 70 -10.86 13.63 -6.39
N PRO A 71 -10.72 12.95 -7.54
CA PRO A 71 -10.41 11.53 -7.56
C PRO A 71 -9.02 11.26 -6.99
N LEU A 72 -8.89 10.13 -6.30
CA LEU A 72 -7.61 9.63 -5.79
C LEU A 72 -6.73 9.18 -6.95
N LYS A 73 -5.42 9.36 -6.78
CA LYS A 73 -4.37 8.87 -7.69
C LYS A 73 -3.69 7.63 -7.12
N ARG A 74 -3.47 7.60 -5.80
CA ARG A 74 -2.84 6.49 -5.10
C ARG A 74 -3.68 6.09 -3.90
N LEU A 75 -3.95 4.80 -3.77
CA LEU A 75 -4.72 4.24 -2.68
C LEU A 75 -4.01 3.01 -2.11
N HIS A 76 -3.85 3.02 -0.80
CA HIS A 76 -3.29 1.94 0.00
C HIS A 76 -4.31 1.59 1.07
N ALA A 77 -5.04 0.49 0.92
CA ALA A 77 -6.15 0.22 1.83
C ALA A 77 -6.59 -1.23 1.91
N ASP A 78 -7.22 -1.55 3.02
CA ASP A 78 -8.27 -2.58 3.08
C ASP A 78 -9.54 -2.02 2.41
N LEU A 79 -9.98 -2.66 1.33
CA LEU A 79 -11.13 -2.19 0.56
C LEU A 79 -12.44 -2.21 1.36
N ASN A 80 -12.56 -3.08 2.38
CA ASN A 80 -13.72 -3.07 3.28
C ASN A 80 -13.79 -1.78 4.09
N GLY A 81 -12.64 -1.19 4.43
CA GLY A 81 -12.58 0.12 5.10
C GLY A 81 -13.19 1.24 4.25
N ILE A 82 -13.06 1.15 2.92
CA ILE A 82 -13.54 2.20 2.01
C ILE A 82 -15.02 2.06 1.72
N PHE A 83 -15.46 0.86 1.34
CA PHE A 83 -16.80 0.63 0.78
C PHE A 83 -17.77 -0.02 1.78
N GLY A 84 -17.29 -0.48 2.93
CA GLY A 84 -18.04 -1.34 3.84
C GLY A 84 -17.91 -2.83 3.48
N SER A 85 -18.62 -3.69 4.22
CA SER A 85 -18.50 -5.15 4.13
C SER A 85 -19.26 -5.79 2.98
N ASP A 86 -20.26 -5.10 2.42
CA ASP A 86 -21.31 -5.79 1.65
C ASP A 86 -21.04 -5.79 0.14
N THR A 87 -20.49 -4.71 -0.41
CA THR A 87 -20.15 -4.59 -1.84
C THR A 87 -19.05 -3.55 -2.08
N ILE A 88 -18.01 -3.91 -2.84
CA ILE A 88 -16.98 -2.98 -3.31
C ILE A 88 -17.44 -2.38 -4.65
N ASP A 89 -17.60 -1.05 -4.70
CA ASP A 89 -17.99 -0.34 -5.93
C ASP A 89 -16.78 0.34 -6.59
N PHE A 90 -16.16 -0.36 -7.54
CA PHE A 90 -15.07 0.20 -8.35
C PHE A 90 -15.51 1.27 -9.36
N THR A 91 -16.82 1.50 -9.53
CA THR A 91 -17.34 2.58 -10.39
C THR A 91 -17.44 3.91 -9.64
N HIS A 92 -17.15 3.93 -8.34
CA HIS A 92 -17.22 5.13 -7.53
C HIS A 92 -16.30 6.24 -8.09
N PRO A 93 -16.79 7.49 -8.28
CA PRO A 93 -16.03 8.57 -8.91
C PRO A 93 -14.68 8.89 -8.24
N VAL A 94 -14.54 8.58 -6.94
CA VAL A 94 -13.27 8.74 -6.22
C VAL A 94 -12.13 7.90 -6.81
N LEU A 95 -12.43 6.77 -7.44
CA LEU A 95 -11.44 5.87 -8.05
C LEU A 95 -11.24 6.17 -9.54
N ALA A 96 -11.98 7.11 -10.12
CA ALA A 96 -12.00 7.37 -11.55
C ALA A 96 -10.66 7.89 -12.11
N SER A 97 -9.69 8.26 -11.27
CA SER A 97 -8.32 8.62 -11.69
C SER A 97 -7.25 7.81 -10.95
N LEU A 98 -7.64 6.68 -10.36
CA LEU A 98 -6.74 5.86 -9.59
C LEU A 98 -5.70 5.23 -10.52
N THR A 99 -4.43 5.45 -10.21
CA THR A 99 -3.29 4.93 -10.99
C THR A 99 -2.52 3.87 -10.23
N HIS A 100 -2.42 4.00 -8.91
CA HIS A 100 -1.76 3.04 -8.03
C HIS A 100 -2.73 2.55 -6.98
N LEU A 101 -2.83 1.24 -6.85
CA LEU A 101 -3.64 0.58 -5.84
C LEU A 101 -2.80 -0.49 -5.14
N GLU A 102 -2.71 -0.39 -3.82
CA GLU A 102 -2.25 -1.46 -2.96
C GLU A 102 -3.43 -1.96 -2.13
N ILE A 103 -3.66 -3.27 -2.20
CA ILE A 103 -4.69 -3.95 -1.42
C ILE A 103 -4.00 -4.82 -0.38
N PHE A 104 -4.36 -4.59 0.87
CA PHE A 104 -4.02 -5.48 1.98
C PHE A 104 -5.30 -5.95 2.69
N ASN A 105 -5.29 -7.21 3.14
CA ASN A 105 -6.43 -7.84 3.82
C ASN A 105 -7.75 -7.77 3.05
N LEU A 106 -7.92 -8.57 2.02
CA LEU A 106 -9.27 -8.85 1.51
C LEU A 106 -9.99 -9.84 2.41
N PRO A 107 -11.32 -9.76 2.49
CA PRO A 107 -12.06 -10.68 3.31
C PRO A 107 -11.88 -12.10 2.75
N ASP A 108 -11.79 -13.09 3.65
CA ASP A 108 -11.62 -14.55 3.41
C ASP A 108 -12.73 -15.19 2.53
N VAL A 109 -13.56 -14.39 1.88
CA VAL A 109 -14.63 -14.80 0.98
C VAL A 109 -13.99 -15.32 -0.29
N GLU A 110 -13.54 -16.59 -0.24
CA GLU A 110 -13.02 -17.41 -1.34
C GLU A 110 -13.24 -16.77 -2.72
N PHE A 111 -12.26 -15.95 -3.12
CA PHE A 111 -12.03 -15.54 -4.50
C PHE A 111 -13.30 -15.19 -5.31
N ASP A 112 -14.15 -14.27 -4.82
CA ASP A 112 -15.26 -13.77 -5.65
C ASP A 112 -14.70 -13.08 -6.89
N LEU A 113 -14.63 -13.85 -7.98
CA LEU A 113 -14.09 -13.41 -9.26
C LEU A 113 -14.79 -12.16 -9.79
N ARG A 114 -15.99 -11.83 -9.31
CA ARG A 114 -16.69 -10.61 -9.70
C ARG A 114 -16.00 -9.36 -9.17
N ILE A 115 -15.54 -9.37 -7.92
CA ILE A 115 -14.79 -8.23 -7.32
C ILE A 115 -13.52 -8.01 -8.13
N TRP A 116 -12.82 -9.10 -8.38
CA TRP A 116 -11.57 -9.16 -9.14
C TRP A 116 -11.71 -8.70 -10.59
N THR A 117 -12.76 -9.15 -11.26
CA THR A 117 -13.09 -8.70 -12.61
C THR A 117 -13.49 -7.23 -12.62
N ALA A 118 -14.19 -6.74 -11.60
CA ALA A 118 -14.56 -5.33 -11.52
C ALA A 118 -13.32 -4.43 -11.35
N LEU A 119 -12.25 -4.92 -10.70
CA LEU A 119 -10.99 -4.18 -10.59
C LEU A 119 -10.30 -3.96 -11.96
N THR A 120 -10.55 -4.83 -12.95
CA THR A 120 -10.06 -4.62 -14.32
C THR A 120 -10.77 -3.48 -15.06
N GLY A 121 -11.93 -3.04 -14.53
CA GLY A 121 -12.68 -1.90 -15.06
C GLY A 121 -12.14 -0.53 -14.68
N LEU A 122 -11.10 -0.43 -13.82
CA LEU A 122 -10.50 0.85 -13.46
C LEU A 122 -9.66 1.42 -14.62
N PRO A 123 -10.10 2.51 -15.28
CA PRO A 123 -9.59 2.90 -16.61
C PRO A 123 -8.17 3.47 -16.62
N HIS A 124 -7.64 3.84 -15.45
CA HIS A 124 -6.30 4.44 -15.32
C HIS A 124 -5.37 3.65 -14.42
N LEU A 125 -5.81 2.48 -13.93
CA LEU A 125 -5.01 1.67 -13.05
C LEU A 125 -3.82 1.09 -13.82
N THR A 126 -2.62 1.56 -13.46
CA THR A 126 -1.35 1.18 -14.09
C THR A 126 -0.47 0.38 -13.12
N HIS A 127 -0.67 0.55 -11.82
CA HIS A 127 0.12 -0.05 -10.76
C HIS A 127 -0.82 -0.75 -9.77
N LEU A 128 -0.62 -2.05 -9.58
CA LEU A 128 -1.37 -2.86 -8.63
C LEU A 128 -0.41 -3.61 -7.72
N ALA A 129 -0.69 -3.61 -6.42
CA ALA A 129 0.07 -4.34 -5.43
C ALA A 129 -0.84 -5.15 -4.51
N PHE A 130 -0.35 -6.32 -4.13
CA PHE A 130 -0.98 -7.19 -3.14
C PHE A 130 -0.03 -7.43 -1.98
N ALA A 131 -0.56 -7.33 -0.76
CA ALA A 131 0.21 -7.57 0.47
C ALA A 131 0.43 -9.06 0.81
N ASP A 132 -0.12 -9.98 0.02
CA ASP A 132 -0.05 -11.42 0.27
C ASP A 132 0.25 -12.22 -1.02
N GLU A 133 0.86 -13.38 -0.86
CA GLU A 133 1.12 -14.33 -1.93
C GLU A 133 -0.12 -15.10 -2.39
N ASP A 134 -1.15 -15.21 -1.53
CA ASP A 134 -2.40 -15.88 -1.85
C ASP A 134 -3.10 -15.27 -3.09
N TYR A 135 -2.80 -14.02 -3.42
CA TYR A 135 -3.34 -13.33 -4.59
C TYR A 135 -2.71 -13.74 -5.92
N LEU A 136 -1.61 -14.50 -5.92
CA LEU A 136 -0.93 -14.96 -7.14
C LEU A 136 -1.88 -15.74 -8.06
N THR A 137 -2.69 -16.63 -7.48
CA THR A 137 -3.63 -17.47 -8.24
C THR A 137 -4.66 -16.65 -9.02
N ILE A 138 -5.22 -15.61 -8.39
CA ILE A 138 -6.13 -14.67 -9.05
C ILE A 138 -5.43 -13.91 -10.16
N CYS A 139 -4.24 -13.38 -9.88
CA CYS A 139 -3.51 -12.54 -10.82
C CYS A 139 -3.33 -13.25 -12.16
N GLY A 140 -2.95 -14.54 -12.14
CA GLY A 140 -2.81 -15.35 -13.35
C GLY A 140 -4.07 -15.36 -14.22
N SER A 141 -5.25 -15.39 -13.62
CA SER A 141 -6.53 -15.41 -14.33
C SER A 141 -6.98 -14.05 -14.88
N LEU A 142 -6.63 -12.95 -14.20
CA LEU A 142 -7.12 -11.61 -14.55
C LEU A 142 -6.20 -10.82 -15.47
N LEU A 143 -4.90 -11.10 -15.43
CA LEU A 143 -3.88 -10.35 -16.16
C LEU A 143 -4.14 -10.14 -17.66
N PRO A 144 -4.74 -11.09 -18.40
CA PRO A 144 -5.10 -10.88 -19.80
C PRO A 144 -6.14 -9.76 -20.01
N SER A 145 -6.98 -9.50 -19.00
CA SER A 145 -8.07 -8.52 -19.05
C SER A 145 -7.65 -7.10 -18.61
N TRP A 146 -6.42 -6.94 -18.11
CA TRP A 146 -5.89 -5.66 -17.63
C TRP A 146 -5.04 -4.96 -18.69
N GLU A 147 -5.69 -4.18 -19.55
CA GLU A 147 -5.02 -3.50 -20.67
C GLU A 147 -4.07 -2.38 -20.22
N CYS A 148 -4.43 -1.63 -19.17
CA CYS A 148 -3.65 -0.49 -18.70
C CYS A 148 -2.57 -0.86 -17.69
N LEU A 149 -2.59 -2.09 -17.15
CA LEU A 149 -1.67 -2.48 -16.08
C LEU A 149 -0.23 -2.56 -16.61
N GLN A 150 0.67 -1.83 -15.97
CA GLN A 150 2.09 -1.74 -16.31
C GLN A 150 2.98 -2.43 -15.29
N VAL A 151 2.57 -2.42 -14.01
CA VAL A 151 3.30 -2.98 -12.88
C VAL A 151 2.34 -3.74 -11.98
N LEU A 152 2.64 -5.01 -11.74
CA LEU A 152 2.02 -5.84 -10.72
C LEU A 152 3.06 -6.18 -9.66
N VAL A 153 2.81 -5.83 -8.41
CA VAL A 153 3.70 -6.11 -7.29
C VAL A 153 3.04 -7.11 -6.35
N ILE A 154 3.79 -8.15 -5.96
CA ILE A 154 3.40 -9.05 -4.87
C ILE A 154 4.38 -8.83 -3.74
N LEU A 155 3.86 -8.36 -2.61
CA LEU A 155 4.62 -8.04 -1.43
C LEU A 155 4.67 -9.26 -0.52
N PHE A 156 5.86 -9.58 -0.04
CA PHE A 156 6.08 -10.64 0.92
C PHE A 156 6.50 -10.06 2.26
N HIS A 157 5.79 -10.45 3.30
CA HIS A 157 6.19 -10.14 4.66
C HIS A 157 7.43 -10.95 5.04
N ARG A 158 8.40 -10.28 5.69
CA ARG A 158 9.73 -10.83 6.05
C ARG A 158 9.72 -12.11 6.90
N TYR A 159 8.58 -12.43 7.53
CA TYR A 159 8.45 -13.61 8.38
C TYR A 159 8.42 -14.91 7.58
N PHE A 160 8.12 -14.83 6.28
CA PHE A 160 8.23 -15.96 5.38
C PHE A 160 9.69 -16.05 4.90
N GLY A 161 10.44 -17.02 5.43
CA GLY A 161 11.86 -17.23 5.15
C GLY A 161 12.18 -17.31 3.65
N ASN A 162 13.47 -17.16 3.31
CA ASN A 162 14.06 -17.17 1.97
C ASN A 162 13.04 -17.26 0.81
N LEU A 163 12.63 -16.11 0.29
CA LEU A 163 12.01 -16.04 -1.03
C LEU A 163 12.96 -16.68 -2.04
N ASP A 164 12.64 -17.89 -2.45
CA ASP A 164 13.23 -18.47 -3.64
C ASP A 164 12.17 -18.60 -4.73
N ALA A 165 12.65 -18.77 -5.97
CA ALA A 165 11.81 -18.96 -7.14
C ALA A 165 10.85 -20.16 -7.02
N ASN A 166 11.11 -21.08 -6.09
CA ASN A 166 10.28 -22.26 -5.88
C ASN A 166 8.92 -21.90 -5.28
N ARG A 167 8.74 -20.74 -4.63
CA ARG A 167 7.42 -20.33 -4.11
C ARG A 167 6.38 -20.10 -5.21
N LEU A 168 6.77 -19.55 -6.36
CA LEU A 168 5.86 -19.45 -7.51
C LEU A 168 5.45 -20.83 -8.06
N THR A 169 6.37 -21.80 -8.03
CA THR A 169 6.05 -23.20 -8.36
C THR A 169 5.23 -23.88 -7.27
N GLU A 170 5.43 -23.55 -6.00
CA GLU A 170 4.60 -24.07 -4.88
C GLU A 170 3.15 -23.61 -5.02
N HIS A 171 2.95 -22.34 -5.41
CA HIS A 171 1.63 -21.76 -5.68
C HIS A 171 1.02 -22.23 -7.02
N ASN A 172 1.75 -23.02 -7.83
CA ASN A 172 1.30 -23.57 -9.11
C ASN A 172 0.68 -22.54 -10.06
N VAL A 173 1.28 -21.35 -10.19
CA VAL A 173 0.81 -20.29 -11.11
C VAL A 173 1.80 -20.10 -12.28
N PRO A 174 1.91 -21.07 -13.21
CA PRO A 174 2.86 -20.99 -14.31
C PRO A 174 2.63 -19.78 -15.23
N GLU A 175 1.40 -19.27 -15.31
CA GLU A 175 1.04 -18.08 -16.09
C GLU A 175 1.81 -16.83 -15.67
N LEU A 176 2.21 -16.77 -14.40
CA LEU A 176 2.97 -15.64 -13.84
C LEU A 176 4.47 -15.76 -14.04
N ALA A 177 5.00 -16.94 -14.38
CA ALA A 177 6.44 -17.19 -14.42
C ALA A 177 7.19 -16.33 -15.46
N ASP A 178 6.49 -15.94 -16.52
CA ASP A 178 7.04 -15.12 -17.62
C ASP A 178 6.29 -13.79 -17.79
N GLU A 179 5.44 -13.40 -16.82
CA GLU A 179 4.67 -12.14 -16.88
C GLU A 179 5.61 -10.93 -16.76
N PRO A 180 5.79 -10.11 -17.82
CA PRO A 180 6.75 -9.01 -17.84
C PRO A 180 6.38 -7.81 -16.96
N ARG A 181 5.18 -7.80 -16.38
CA ARG A 181 4.71 -6.75 -15.46
C ARG A 181 4.90 -7.14 -14.00
N LEU A 182 5.23 -8.39 -13.69
CA LEU A 182 5.29 -8.90 -12.33
C LEU A 182 6.63 -8.55 -11.64
N VAL A 183 6.53 -8.04 -10.42
CA VAL A 183 7.66 -7.83 -9.50
C VAL A 183 7.32 -8.44 -8.15
N LEU A 184 8.16 -9.35 -7.67
CA LEU A 184 8.07 -9.87 -6.31
C LEU A 184 8.99 -9.03 -5.41
N MET A 185 8.47 -8.51 -4.29
CA MET A 185 9.24 -7.64 -3.40
C MET A 185 9.08 -8.04 -1.94
N ILE A 186 10.18 -7.98 -1.18
CA ILE A 186 10.14 -7.99 0.28
C ILE A 186 10.09 -6.55 0.73
N ILE A 187 9.02 -6.15 1.41
CA ILE A 187 8.96 -4.83 2.02
C ILE A 187 9.19 -4.95 3.52
N PRO A 188 10.28 -4.35 4.04
CA PRO A 188 10.58 -4.35 5.47
C PRO A 188 9.53 -3.63 6.31
N GLU A 189 9.06 -2.50 5.76
CA GLU A 189 8.52 -1.35 6.45
C GLU A 189 7.71 -0.54 5.42
N ASP A 190 6.56 -1.08 5.05
CA ASP A 190 5.57 -0.49 4.12
C ASP A 190 5.29 0.98 4.43
N LEU A 191 5.13 1.29 5.71
CA LEU A 191 4.82 2.63 6.18
C LEU A 191 5.95 3.63 5.90
N TYR A 192 7.19 3.29 6.23
CA TYR A 192 8.33 4.18 6.03
C TYR A 192 8.58 4.44 4.56
N ASP A 193 8.43 3.40 3.74
CA ASP A 193 8.55 3.49 2.31
C ASP A 193 7.48 4.42 1.70
N TRP A 194 6.23 4.27 2.14
CA TRP A 194 5.14 5.15 1.74
C TRP A 194 5.41 6.60 2.13
N ILE A 195 5.83 6.84 3.38
CA ILE A 195 6.08 8.20 3.86
C ILE A 195 7.21 8.85 3.08
N ASN A 196 8.28 8.10 2.79
CA ASN A 196 9.36 8.60 1.96
C ASN A 196 8.83 9.00 0.58
N GLY A 197 8.09 8.11 -0.10
CA GLY A 197 7.47 8.40 -1.39
C GLY A 197 6.57 9.64 -1.37
N ALA A 198 5.76 9.81 -0.32
CA ALA A 198 4.88 10.96 -0.15
C ALA A 198 5.65 12.29 0.04
N HIS A 199 6.83 12.26 0.67
CA HIS A 199 7.63 13.46 0.94
C HIS A 199 8.53 13.85 -0.23
N THR A 200 9.22 12.88 -0.82
CA THR A 200 10.24 13.14 -1.85
C THR A 200 9.67 13.04 -3.26
N GLY A 201 8.48 12.45 -3.43
CA GLY A 201 7.92 12.10 -4.73
C GLY A 201 8.68 10.97 -5.45
N SER A 202 9.70 10.37 -4.82
CA SER A 202 10.53 9.33 -5.44
C SER A 202 11.16 8.42 -4.40
N GLY A 203 11.29 7.13 -4.71
CA GLY A 203 12.00 6.19 -3.85
C GLY A 203 11.10 5.39 -2.91
N ASP A 204 9.79 5.39 -3.16
CA ASP A 204 8.90 4.32 -2.72
C ASP A 204 9.19 3.02 -3.52
N TYR A 205 8.54 1.94 -3.12
CA TYR A 205 8.66 0.64 -3.75
C TYR A 205 8.08 0.65 -5.17
N TRP A 206 7.10 1.51 -5.44
CA TRP A 206 6.58 1.70 -6.79
C TRP A 206 7.68 2.14 -7.75
N SER A 207 8.43 3.19 -7.38
CA SER A 207 9.57 3.67 -8.18
C SER A 207 10.62 2.56 -8.40
N ARG A 208 10.82 1.68 -7.41
CA ARG A 208 11.74 0.53 -7.52
C ARG A 208 11.20 -0.55 -8.45
N ALA A 209 9.91 -0.88 -8.36
CA ALA A 209 9.25 -1.84 -9.23
C ALA A 209 9.25 -1.38 -10.70
N GLU A 210 8.98 -0.10 -10.95
CA GLU A 210 9.08 0.52 -12.28
C GLU A 210 10.52 0.41 -12.82
N SER A 211 11.51 0.76 -11.99
CA SER A 211 12.93 0.64 -12.34
C SER A 211 13.30 -0.80 -12.70
N HIS A 212 12.79 -1.77 -11.94
CA HIS A 212 13.01 -3.19 -12.19
C HIS A 212 12.45 -3.62 -13.55
N ILE A 213 11.18 -3.29 -13.83
CA ILE A 213 10.54 -3.60 -15.11
C ILE A 213 11.26 -2.93 -16.28
N ALA A 214 11.70 -1.68 -16.12
CA ALA A 214 12.48 -0.99 -17.15
C ALA A 214 13.81 -1.71 -17.45
N LYS A 215 14.51 -2.19 -16.41
CA LYS A 215 15.73 -3.00 -16.56
C LYS A 215 15.44 -4.35 -17.22
N GLN A 216 14.32 -5.01 -16.88
CA GLN A 216 13.92 -6.26 -17.51
C GLN A 216 13.63 -6.06 -19.01
N ARG A 217 12.86 -5.02 -19.36
CA ARG A 217 12.50 -4.69 -20.75
C ARG A 217 13.72 -4.33 -21.60
N SER A 218 14.74 -3.73 -21.00
CA SER A 218 16.01 -3.41 -21.67
C SER A 218 17.01 -4.57 -21.69
N GLY A 219 16.70 -5.71 -21.06
CA GLY A 219 17.59 -6.87 -20.99
C GLY A 219 18.77 -6.72 -20.03
N GLN A 220 18.75 -5.70 -19.16
CA GLN A 220 19.79 -5.48 -18.14
C GLN A 220 19.69 -6.48 -16.98
N VAL A 221 18.49 -7.02 -16.73
CA VAL A 221 18.25 -8.06 -15.71
C VAL A 221 17.46 -9.21 -16.34
N ASN A 222 17.64 -10.41 -15.80
CA ASN A 222 16.92 -11.59 -16.26
C ASN A 222 15.43 -11.46 -15.87
N ARG A 223 14.50 -11.87 -16.72
CA ARG A 223 13.05 -11.86 -16.37
C ARG A 223 12.75 -12.70 -15.13
N LYS A 224 13.54 -13.74 -14.89
CA LYS A 224 13.44 -14.62 -13.72
C LYS A 224 14.24 -14.13 -12.51
N SER A 225 14.93 -12.99 -12.62
CA SER A 225 15.55 -12.38 -11.45
C SER A 225 14.51 -11.56 -10.72
N TYR A 226 14.06 -12.06 -9.58
CA TYR A 226 13.22 -11.31 -8.66
C TYR A 226 14.04 -10.21 -7.99
N ASP A 227 13.45 -9.03 -7.82
CA ASP A 227 14.08 -7.96 -7.06
C ASP A 227 14.02 -8.26 -5.55
N LEU A 228 14.84 -9.23 -5.16
CA LEU A 228 15.16 -9.48 -3.76
C LEU A 228 16.18 -8.44 -3.34
N HIS A 229 15.81 -7.17 -3.42
CA HIS A 229 16.57 -6.12 -2.76
C HIS A 229 16.64 -6.51 -1.28
N LYS A 230 17.76 -7.09 -0.87
CA LYS A 230 18.16 -7.18 0.53
C LYS A 230 18.33 -5.74 0.98
N VAL A 231 17.25 -5.11 1.41
CA VAL A 231 17.32 -3.84 2.13
C VAL A 231 18.08 -4.18 3.40
N TYR A 232 19.38 -3.89 3.39
CA TYR A 232 20.32 -4.15 4.47
C TYR A 232 19.79 -3.52 5.75
N TYR A 233 19.33 -4.38 6.67
CA TYR A 233 18.68 -3.98 7.92
C TYR A 233 19.66 -3.68 9.05
N HIS A 234 20.96 -3.62 8.76
CA HIS A 234 21.98 -3.64 9.81
C HIS A 234 22.24 -2.28 10.50
N ALA A 235 21.62 -1.18 10.07
CA ALA A 235 22.00 0.16 10.55
C ALA A 235 20.95 0.92 11.37
N LEU A 236 19.66 0.56 11.37
CA LEU A 236 18.62 1.40 12.02
C LEU A 236 17.99 0.81 13.28
N VAL A 237 17.90 -0.52 13.40
CA VAL A 237 17.25 -1.16 14.57
C VAL A 237 18.19 -1.33 15.77
N ARG A 238 19.51 -1.27 15.59
CA ARG A 238 20.44 -1.35 16.72
C ARG A 238 20.50 -0.09 17.59
N ASP A 239 20.15 1.07 17.04
CA ASP A 239 20.31 2.34 17.77
C ASP A 239 18.99 2.91 18.33
N SER A 240 17.83 2.32 18.02
CA SER A 240 16.52 2.84 18.46
C SER A 240 15.68 1.87 19.30
N TYR A 241 16.11 0.61 19.45
CA TYR A 241 15.49 -0.39 20.32
C TYR A 241 16.54 -1.23 21.05
N ALA A 242 17.44 -0.57 21.78
CA ALA A 242 18.07 -1.21 22.94
C ALA A 242 17.05 -1.12 24.08
N PRO A 243 16.38 -2.21 24.49
CA PRO A 243 15.66 -2.19 25.76
C PRO A 243 16.71 -2.09 26.87
N ASP A 244 16.63 -1.03 27.69
CA ASP A 244 17.25 -0.95 29.02
C ASP A 244 16.63 -1.99 29.96
N ASN A 245 16.75 -3.27 29.63
CA ASN A 245 16.33 -4.40 30.47
C ASN A 245 17.50 -5.38 30.65
N GLU A 246 18.65 -4.86 31.11
CA GLU A 246 19.52 -5.65 31.98
C GLU A 246 19.05 -5.45 33.42
N ASN A 247 18.48 -6.51 34.00
CA ASN A 247 18.11 -6.73 35.41
C ASN A 247 16.62 -6.98 35.60
N LEU A 248 16.18 -8.23 35.43
CA LEU A 248 15.03 -8.76 36.18
C LEU A 248 14.91 -10.29 36.04
N PHE A 249 16.01 -11.03 36.22
CA PHE A 249 15.97 -12.44 36.65
C PHE A 249 17.27 -12.75 37.38
N GLN A 250 17.32 -12.44 38.69
CA GLN A 250 18.13 -13.20 39.63
C GLN A 250 17.19 -14.23 40.25
N GLU A 251 17.53 -15.50 40.06
CA GLU A 251 16.90 -16.65 40.67
C GLU A 251 17.15 -16.65 42.18
N ASP A 252 16.09 -16.93 42.95
CA ASP A 252 16.17 -17.59 44.27
C ASP A 252 15.70 -19.05 44.09
#